data_AF-A0A937BS11-F1
#
_entry.id   AF-A0A937BS11-F1
#
_cell.length_a   1.000
_cell.length_b   1.000
_cell.length_c   1.000
_cell.angle_alpha   90.00
_cell.angle_beta   90.00
_cell.angle_gamma   90.00
#
_symmetry.space_group_name_H-M   'P 1'
#
loop_
_entity.id
_entity.type
_entity.pdbx_description
1 polymer ?
#
loop_
_entity_poly.entity_id
_entity_poly.type
_entity_poly.pdbx_seq_one_letter_code
_entity_poly.pdbx_strand_id
1 'polypeptide(L)'
;MLLLERVLLERDSLNRSLGTNDYNDVVSVISVAKTKVEDWTSRAVNTKPKYILDSYRDPRKLTAFVLHQMAFKRKGRDSGKFSDPSAYLSTGAHFCILLDGRIIQLHPLSRMIWHGNCISPRSVAVEFEGNFPNIKGRWWKEKNTTFVNKD
;
A
#
# COMPACT_ATOMS: atom_id res chain seq x y z
N MET A 1 14.78 -4.88 -10.10
CA MET A 1 15.56 -5.22 -8.90
C MET A 1 14.67 -5.05 -7.65
N LEU A 2 13.54 -5.77 -7.55
CA LEU A 2 12.45 -5.50 -6.58
C LEU A 2 12.14 -6.71 -5.68
N LEU A 3 12.23 -7.93 -6.23
CA LEU A 3 12.17 -9.18 -5.47
C LEU A 3 13.22 -9.25 -4.33
N LEU A 4 14.36 -8.59 -4.51
CA LEU A 4 15.48 -8.65 -3.58
C LEU A 4 15.17 -7.96 -2.23
N GLU A 5 14.46 -6.83 -2.23
CA GLU A 5 14.20 -6.07 -1.00
C GLU A 5 13.30 -6.84 -0.03
N ARG A 6 12.17 -7.37 -0.54
CA ARG A 6 11.23 -8.14 0.26
C ARG A 6 11.90 -9.38 0.86
N VAL A 7 12.68 -10.11 0.06
CA VAL A 7 13.41 -11.30 0.54
C VAL A 7 14.42 -10.94 1.64
N LEU A 8 15.09 -9.79 1.53
CA LEU A 8 16.02 -9.33 2.57
C LEU A 8 15.30 -8.96 3.88
N LEU A 9 14.14 -8.31 3.80
CA LEU A 9 13.33 -7.96 4.98
C LEU A 9 12.72 -9.21 5.64
N GLU A 10 12.25 -10.17 4.84
CA GLU A 10 11.79 -11.46 5.34
C GLU A 10 12.92 -12.21 6.06
N ARG A 11 14.12 -12.25 5.47
CA ARG A 11 15.30 -12.87 6.09
C ARG A 11 15.71 -12.16 7.37
N ASP A 12 15.73 -10.84 7.40
CA ASP A 12 16.05 -10.07 8.62
C ASP A 12 15.04 -10.37 9.74
N SER A 13 13.74 -10.45 9.40
CA SER A 13 12.67 -10.79 10.36
C SER A 13 12.82 -12.20 10.92
N LEU A 14 13.15 -13.18 10.08
CA LEU A 14 13.42 -14.56 10.50
C LEU A 14 14.65 -14.65 11.39
N ASN A 15 15.73 -13.92 11.06
CA ASN A 15 16.95 -13.90 11.87
C ASN A 15 16.71 -13.29 13.25
N ARG A 16 15.93 -12.21 13.35
CA ARG A 16 15.63 -11.54 14.62
C ARG A 16 14.73 -12.36 15.54
N SER A 17 13.84 -13.17 14.96
CA SER A 17 12.90 -14.00 15.72
C SER A 17 13.48 -15.38 16.04
N LEU A 18 14.63 -15.76 15.47
CA LEU A 18 15.24 -17.06 15.69
C LEU A 18 15.52 -17.32 17.17
N GLY A 19 14.99 -18.43 17.70
CA GLY A 19 15.12 -18.79 19.11
C GLY A 19 14.19 -18.05 20.07
N THR A 20 13.31 -17.16 19.56
CA THR A 20 12.24 -16.52 20.33
C THR A 20 10.94 -17.31 20.22
N ASN A 21 10.00 -17.07 21.14
CA ASN A 21 8.66 -17.68 21.08
C ASN A 21 7.87 -17.24 19.82
N ASP A 22 8.21 -16.10 19.23
CA ASP A 22 7.48 -15.51 18.10
C ASP A 22 7.91 -16.08 16.73
N TYR A 23 8.94 -16.94 16.69
CA TYR A 23 9.51 -17.45 15.43
C TYR A 23 8.46 -18.07 14.50
N ASN A 24 7.59 -18.94 15.04
CA ASN A 24 6.57 -19.61 14.25
C ASN A 24 5.51 -18.63 13.72
N ASP A 25 5.18 -17.61 14.50
CA ASP A 25 4.24 -16.56 14.08
C ASP A 25 4.83 -15.74 12.94
N VAL A 26 6.11 -15.37 13.02
CA VAL A 26 6.83 -14.67 11.95
C VAL A 26 6.86 -15.51 10.67
N VAL A 27 7.17 -16.80 10.76
CA VAL A 27 7.14 -17.72 9.61
C VAL A 27 5.75 -17.79 8.99
N SER A 28 4.71 -17.92 9.82
CA SER A 28 3.31 -17.97 9.39
C SER A 28 2.89 -16.70 8.65
N VAL A 29 3.18 -15.52 9.23
CA VAL A 29 2.86 -14.22 8.62
C VAL A 29 3.57 -14.04 7.29
N ILE A 30 4.86 -14.39 7.20
CA ILE A 30 5.62 -14.33 5.95
C ILE A 30 5.01 -15.26 4.89
N SER A 31 4.64 -16.49 5.27
CA SER A 31 3.99 -17.46 4.38
C SER A 31 2.66 -16.93 3.82
N VAL A 32 1.80 -16.38 4.68
CA VAL A 32 0.54 -15.76 4.26
C VAL A 32 0.80 -14.60 3.31
N ALA A 33 1.70 -13.68 3.67
CA ALA A 33 2.02 -12.52 2.85
C ALA A 33 2.51 -12.92 1.45
N LYS A 34 3.24 -14.03 1.30
CA LYS A 34 3.73 -14.53 -0.01
C LYS A 34 2.61 -14.92 -0.96
N THR A 35 1.47 -15.35 -0.43
CA THR A 35 0.31 -15.76 -1.23
C THR A 35 -0.71 -14.64 -1.43
N LYS A 36 -0.73 -13.63 -0.56
CA LYS A 36 -1.77 -12.59 -0.55
C LYS A 36 -1.35 -11.26 -1.19
N VAL A 37 -0.05 -10.97 -1.25
CA VAL A 37 0.46 -9.70 -1.80
C VAL A 37 0.92 -9.90 -3.24
N GLU A 38 0.21 -9.28 -4.18
CA GLU A 38 0.60 -9.23 -5.59
C GLU A 38 1.64 -8.12 -5.80
N ASP A 39 2.78 -8.46 -6.41
CA ASP A 39 3.81 -7.48 -6.75
C ASP A 39 3.52 -6.80 -8.10
N TRP A 40 3.14 -5.53 -8.04
CA TRP A 40 2.88 -4.68 -9.21
C TRP A 40 3.91 -3.55 -9.34
N THR A 41 5.01 -3.61 -8.58
CA THR A 41 6.00 -2.52 -8.49
C THR A 41 6.68 -2.19 -9.82
N SER A 42 6.78 -3.15 -10.73
CA SER A 42 7.31 -2.94 -12.09
C SER A 42 6.33 -2.28 -13.06
N ARG A 43 5.03 -2.29 -12.72
CA ARG A 43 3.93 -1.74 -13.56
C ARG A 43 3.41 -0.40 -13.04
N ALA A 44 3.62 -0.11 -11.76
CA ALA A 44 3.17 1.14 -11.16
C ALA A 44 3.84 2.34 -11.84
N VAL A 45 3.01 3.25 -12.34
CA VAL A 45 3.44 4.41 -13.11
C VAL A 45 3.78 5.55 -12.15
N ASN A 46 4.99 6.08 -12.25
CA ASN A 46 5.46 7.15 -11.37
C ASN A 46 5.53 8.47 -12.15
N THR A 47 4.37 9.10 -12.41
CA THR A 47 4.26 10.43 -13.06
C THR A 47 4.64 11.59 -12.13
N LYS A 48 5.27 11.33 -10.99
CA LYS A 48 5.65 12.36 -10.02
C LYS A 48 7.00 13.02 -10.40
N PRO A 49 7.30 14.23 -9.91
CA PRO A 49 8.58 14.88 -10.13
C PRO A 49 9.77 14.01 -9.70
N LYS A 50 10.88 14.09 -10.45
CA LYS A 50 12.06 13.23 -10.27
C LYS A 50 12.64 13.25 -8.85
N TYR A 51 12.62 14.40 -8.16
CA TYR A 51 13.08 14.47 -6.76
C TYR A 51 12.21 13.65 -5.78
N ILE A 52 10.93 13.42 -6.12
CA ILE A 52 10.08 12.46 -5.41
C ILE A 52 10.41 11.04 -5.90
N LEU A 53 10.70 10.85 -7.19
CA LEU A 53 11.09 9.58 -7.83
C LEU A 53 12.41 8.96 -7.37
N ASP A 54 13.33 9.81 -6.92
CA ASP A 54 14.67 9.41 -6.52
C ASP A 54 14.87 9.47 -5.00
N SER A 55 13.78 9.66 -4.24
CA SER A 55 13.82 9.63 -2.78
C SER A 55 13.70 8.19 -2.27
N TYR A 56 14.76 7.70 -1.62
CA TYR A 56 14.84 6.38 -1.02
C TYR A 56 15.23 6.45 0.45
N ARG A 57 14.90 5.40 1.19
CA ARG A 57 15.13 5.24 2.62
C ARG A 57 15.37 3.78 2.96
N ASP A 58 15.92 3.54 4.15
CA ASP A 58 16.08 2.19 4.67
C ASP A 58 14.73 1.63 5.15
N PRO A 59 14.18 0.58 4.51
CA PRO A 59 12.89 0.01 4.89
C PRO A 59 12.90 -0.60 6.30
N ARG A 60 14.06 -0.91 6.87
CA ARG A 60 14.18 -1.43 8.25
C ARG A 60 13.95 -0.35 9.32
N LYS A 61 13.91 0.93 8.92
CA LYS A 61 13.65 2.07 9.81
C LYS A 61 12.18 2.53 9.79
N LEU A 62 11.33 1.83 9.04
CA LEU A 62 9.89 2.07 9.01
C LEU A 62 9.27 1.62 10.33
N THR A 63 8.45 2.47 10.93
CA THR A 63 7.87 2.25 12.27
C THR A 63 6.37 2.50 12.33
N ALA A 64 5.74 2.87 11.21
CA ALA A 64 4.32 3.19 11.18
C ALA A 64 3.66 2.78 9.86
N PHE A 65 2.37 2.50 9.94
CA PHE A 65 1.48 2.49 8.78
C PHE A 65 0.61 3.73 8.82
N VAL A 66 0.38 4.34 7.65
CA VAL A 66 -0.65 5.36 7.48
C VAL A 66 -1.70 4.79 6.55
N LEU A 67 -2.90 4.66 7.09
CA LEU A 67 -4.06 4.12 6.40
C LEU A 67 -4.85 5.27 5.80
N HIS A 68 -5.05 5.21 4.49
CA HIS A 68 -5.82 6.16 3.71
C HIS A 68 -6.96 5.43 3.00
N GLN A 69 -7.98 6.18 2.62
CA GLN A 69 -9.01 5.71 1.71
C GLN A 69 -8.97 6.56 0.45
N MET A 70 -9.21 5.92 -0.70
CA MET A 70 -9.19 6.62 -1.98
C MET A 70 -10.38 7.56 -2.15
N ALA A 71 -11.44 7.38 -1.36
CA ALA A 71 -12.74 8.07 -1.42
C ALA A 71 -13.58 7.76 -2.67
N PHE A 72 -13.15 6.79 -3.48
CA PHE A 72 -13.86 6.30 -4.65
C PHE A 72 -13.31 4.94 -5.09
N LYS A 73 -14.07 4.26 -5.94
CA LYS A 73 -13.66 3.08 -6.71
C LYS A 73 -13.50 3.41 -8.19
N ARG A 74 -12.50 2.83 -8.83
CA ARG A 74 -12.18 3.03 -10.25
C ARG A 74 -12.51 1.77 -11.03
N LYS A 75 -13.08 1.93 -12.22
CA LYS A 75 -13.17 0.83 -13.19
C LYS A 75 -11.87 0.73 -13.97
N GLY A 76 -11.38 -0.49 -14.17
CA GLY A 76 -10.30 -0.75 -15.12
C GLY A 76 -10.70 -0.27 -16.51
N ARG A 77 -9.80 0.42 -17.19
CA ARG A 77 -10.08 0.99 -18.52
C ARG A 77 -10.38 -0.11 -19.54
N ASP A 78 -9.62 -1.19 -19.47
CA ASP A 78 -9.71 -2.30 -20.42
C ASP A 78 -10.73 -3.36 -19.98
N SER A 79 -10.79 -3.64 -18.67
CA SER A 79 -11.69 -4.67 -18.13
C SER A 79 -13.12 -4.17 -17.90
N GLY A 80 -13.33 -2.86 -17.72
CA GLY A 80 -14.60 -2.27 -17.31
C GLY A 80 -15.05 -2.64 -15.89
N LYS A 81 -14.22 -3.35 -15.11
CA LYS A 81 -14.56 -3.89 -13.79
C LYS A 81 -14.02 -3.03 -12.66
N PHE A 82 -14.74 -2.96 -11.54
CA PHE A 82 -14.21 -2.44 -10.29
C PHE A 82 -13.17 -3.39 -9.69
N SER A 83 -12.38 -2.90 -8.73
CA SER A 83 -11.30 -3.66 -8.11
C SER A 83 -10.27 -4.19 -9.12
N ASP A 84 -10.10 -3.57 -10.28
CA ASP A 84 -9.03 -3.91 -11.22
C ASP A 84 -7.71 -3.22 -10.79
N PRO A 85 -6.65 -3.98 -10.43
CA PRO A 85 -5.36 -3.41 -10.04
C PRO A 85 -4.79 -2.40 -11.04
N SER A 86 -5.03 -2.59 -12.34
CA SER A 86 -4.53 -1.70 -13.39
C SER A 86 -5.07 -0.27 -13.26
N ALA A 87 -6.26 -0.08 -12.69
CA ALA A 87 -6.88 1.23 -12.46
C ALA A 87 -6.17 2.07 -11.38
N TYR A 88 -5.32 1.43 -10.58
CA TYR A 88 -4.69 2.00 -9.39
C TYR A 88 -3.18 2.22 -9.53
N LEU A 89 -2.59 1.95 -10.70
CA LEU A 89 -1.13 2.02 -10.90
C LEU A 89 -0.51 3.40 -10.67
N SER A 90 -1.31 4.47 -10.73
CA SER A 90 -0.87 5.85 -10.45
C SER A 90 -1.04 6.27 -8.98
N THR A 91 -1.53 5.37 -8.12
CA THR A 91 -1.76 5.68 -6.71
C THR A 91 -0.44 5.90 -5.99
N GLY A 92 -0.35 7.02 -5.25
CA GLY A 92 0.82 7.39 -4.49
C GLY A 92 0.87 6.70 -3.12
N ALA A 93 0.90 5.37 -3.09
CA ALA A 93 0.95 4.56 -1.87
C ALA A 93 1.77 3.29 -2.07
N HIS A 94 2.25 2.65 -1.01
CA HIS A 94 3.04 1.43 -1.14
C HIS A 94 2.15 0.24 -1.46
N PHE A 95 1.01 0.16 -0.78
CA PHE A 95 0.01 -0.87 -0.99
C PHE A 95 -1.35 -0.26 -1.30
N CYS A 96 -2.11 -0.97 -2.11
CA CYS A 96 -3.55 -0.78 -2.21
C CYS A 96 -4.25 -2.07 -1.79
N ILE A 97 -5.33 -1.92 -1.03
CA ILE A 97 -6.24 -3.01 -0.66
C ILE A 97 -7.54 -2.77 -1.39
N LEU A 98 -7.89 -3.70 -2.28
CA LEU A 98 -9.08 -3.62 -3.12
C LEU A 98 -10.29 -4.23 -2.40
N LEU A 99 -11.49 -3.83 -2.80
CA LEU A 99 -12.75 -4.27 -2.18
C LEU A 99 -13.00 -5.78 -2.33
N ASP A 100 -12.37 -6.42 -3.32
CA ASP A 100 -12.40 -7.88 -3.49
C ASP A 100 -11.36 -8.63 -2.64
N GLY A 101 -10.64 -7.92 -1.77
CA GLY A 101 -9.68 -8.48 -0.82
C GLY A 101 -8.27 -8.66 -1.37
N ARG A 102 -8.01 -8.29 -2.63
CA ARG A 102 -6.65 -8.31 -3.18
C ARG A 102 -5.79 -7.21 -2.56
N ILE A 103 -4.53 -7.56 -2.26
CA ILE A 103 -3.53 -6.62 -1.78
C ILE A 103 -2.48 -6.49 -2.87
N ILE A 104 -2.33 -5.29 -3.42
CA ILE A 104 -1.36 -5.01 -4.48
C ILE A 104 -0.25 -4.10 -3.94
N GLN A 105 0.99 -4.47 -4.20
CA GLN A 105 2.14 -3.63 -3.89
C GLN A 105 2.51 -2.81 -5.12
N LEU A 106 2.42 -1.48 -5.00
CA LEU A 106 2.69 -0.53 -6.08
C LEU A 106 4.10 0.05 -6.01
N HIS A 107 4.65 0.25 -4.80
CA HIS A 107 6.01 0.78 -4.65
C HIS A 107 6.80 -0.07 -3.63
N PRO A 108 8.12 -0.23 -3.80
CA PRO A 108 8.96 -0.90 -2.80
C PRO A 108 8.97 -0.11 -1.49
N LEU A 109 9.23 -0.77 -0.35
CA LEU A 109 9.20 -0.13 0.98
C LEU A 109 10.35 0.88 1.17
N SER A 110 11.46 0.65 0.47
CA SER A 110 12.60 1.57 0.37
C SER A 110 12.25 2.87 -0.36
N ARG A 111 11.17 2.88 -1.16
CA ARG A 111 10.69 4.09 -1.82
C ARG A 111 10.11 5.05 -0.79
N MET A 112 10.50 6.31 -0.86
CA MET A 112 9.83 7.36 -0.10
C MET A 112 8.61 7.86 -0.87
N ILE A 113 7.45 7.80 -0.23
CA ILE A 113 6.20 8.30 -0.77
C ILE A 113 5.69 9.41 0.16
N TRP A 114 5.37 10.57 -0.40
CA TRP A 114 4.73 11.66 0.33
C TRP A 114 3.23 11.40 0.42
N HIS A 115 2.79 10.83 1.54
CA HIS A 115 1.39 10.44 1.77
C HIS A 115 0.80 11.04 3.06
N GLY A 116 1.65 11.40 4.03
CA GLY A 116 1.23 12.09 5.27
C GLY A 116 2.26 13.13 5.70
N ASN A 117 1.79 14.32 6.08
CA ASN A 117 2.66 15.40 6.54
C ASN A 117 3.53 14.92 7.72
N CYS A 118 4.84 15.15 7.62
CA CYS A 118 5.88 14.87 8.63
C CYS A 118 6.09 13.39 9.03
N ILE A 119 5.11 12.49 8.84
CA ILE A 119 5.24 11.07 9.18
C ILE A 119 5.79 10.23 8.03
N SER A 120 5.60 10.71 6.78
CA SER A 120 6.00 10.03 5.56
C SER A 120 7.37 9.36 5.66
N PRO A 121 8.47 9.97 6.18
CA PRO A 121 9.81 9.37 6.17
C PRO A 121 9.94 8.02 6.89
N ARG A 122 9.09 7.76 7.89
CA ARG A 122 9.16 6.54 8.72
C ARG A 122 7.92 5.66 8.59
N SER A 123 7.10 5.87 7.56
CA SER A 123 5.83 5.16 7.41
C SER A 123 5.61 4.52 6.05
N VAL A 124 4.78 3.48 6.06
CA VAL A 124 4.22 2.84 4.88
C VAL A 124 2.81 3.37 4.64
N ALA A 125 2.53 3.82 3.42
CA ALA A 125 1.18 4.19 3.00
C ALA A 125 0.41 2.97 2.49
N VAL A 126 -0.81 2.80 2.99
CA VAL A 126 -1.79 1.83 2.52
C VAL A 126 -3.07 2.57 2.14
N GLU A 127 -3.54 2.36 0.92
CA GLU A 127 -4.77 2.95 0.40
C GLU A 127 -5.86 1.89 0.26
N PHE A 128 -7.01 2.12 0.85
CA PHE A 128 -8.19 1.28 0.67
C PHE A 128 -9.03 1.80 -0.50
N GLU A 129 -9.41 0.90 -1.42
CA GLU A 129 -10.39 1.20 -2.46
C GLU A 129 -11.74 1.55 -1.83
N GLY A 130 -12.36 2.64 -2.30
CA GLY A 130 -13.70 3.05 -1.89
C GLY A 130 -13.77 4.25 -0.94
N ASN A 131 -14.99 4.53 -0.47
CA ASN A 131 -15.34 5.64 0.42
C ASN A 131 -16.06 5.15 1.67
N PHE A 132 -15.31 5.10 2.76
CA PHE A 132 -15.72 4.70 4.09
C PHE A 132 -16.04 5.91 4.97
N PRO A 133 -16.98 5.75 5.93
CA PRO A 133 -17.21 6.78 6.94
C PRO A 133 -15.98 6.94 7.83
N ASN A 134 -15.69 8.18 8.22
CA ASN A 134 -14.76 8.42 9.32
C ASN A 134 -15.34 7.98 10.67
N ILE A 135 -14.55 8.08 11.74
CA ILE A 135 -14.96 7.73 13.11
C ILE A 135 -16.19 8.49 13.64
N LYS A 136 -16.60 9.59 12.98
CA LYS A 136 -17.81 10.35 13.30
C LYS A 136 -18.99 9.99 12.38
N GLY A 137 -18.89 8.92 11.61
CA GLY A 137 -19.90 8.52 10.64
C GLY A 137 -20.02 9.48 9.45
N ARG A 138 -18.99 10.28 9.13
CA ARG A 138 -19.05 11.20 7.97
C ARG A 138 -18.22 10.64 6.82
N TRP A 139 -18.83 10.54 5.66
CA TRP A 139 -18.18 10.14 4.41
C TRP A 139 -17.43 11.31 3.79
N TRP A 140 -16.40 11.01 3.01
CA TRP A 140 -15.83 12.01 2.14
C TRP A 140 -16.86 12.42 1.09
N LYS A 141 -16.94 13.73 0.85
CA LYS A 141 -17.85 14.33 -0.11
C LYS A 141 -17.10 15.44 -0.84
N GLU A 142 -17.08 15.37 -2.17
CA GLU A 142 -16.55 16.45 -2.97
C GLU A 142 -17.37 17.73 -2.74
N LYS A 143 -16.72 18.90 -2.71
CA LYS A 143 -17.36 20.14 -2.23
C LYS A 143 -18.63 20.54 -3.00
N ASN A 144 -18.75 20.09 -4.26
CA ASN A 144 -19.81 20.51 -5.18
C ASN A 144 -20.78 19.40 -5.59
N THR A 145 -20.72 18.22 -4.96
CA THR A 145 -21.70 17.14 -5.23
C THR A 145 -22.86 17.20 -4.24
N THR A 146 -24.06 16.80 -4.66
CA THR A 146 -25.21 16.55 -3.76
C THR A 146 -25.22 15.11 -3.24
N PHE A 147 -24.56 14.19 -3.96
CA PHE A 147 -24.54 12.76 -3.67
C PHE A 147 -23.22 12.33 -3.04
N VAL A 148 -23.30 11.38 -2.11
CA VAL A 148 -22.15 10.73 -1.48
C VAL A 148 -22.03 9.34 -2.07
N ASN A 149 -20.90 9.05 -2.71
CA ASN A 149 -20.61 7.68 -3.15
C ASN A 149 -20.22 6.87 -1.91
N LYS A 150 -21.04 5.90 -1.50
CA LYS A 150 -20.78 5.06 -0.32
C LYS A 150 -20.42 3.65 -0.80
N ASP A 151 -19.40 3.07 -0.17
CA ASP A 151 -18.98 1.69 -0.40
C ASP A 151 -19.21 0.83 0.84
#